data_AF-A0A238K1L9-F1
#
_entry.id   AF-A0A238K1L9-F1
#
_cell.length_a   1.000
_cell.length_b   1.000
_cell.length_c   1.000
_cell.angle_alpha   90.00
_cell.angle_beta   90.00
_cell.angle_gamma   90.00
#
_symmetry.space_group_name_H-M   'P 1'
#
loop_
_entity.id
_entity.type
_entity.pdbx_description
1 polymer ?
#
loop_
_entity_poly.entity_id
_entity_poly.type
_entity_poly.pdbx_seq_one_letter_code
_entity_poly.pdbx_strand_id
1 'polypeptide(L)'
;MRPIALLAALAALPVLAQTEPEPEPLPDFASCMAVVVARYEQDLENLRERPETEQDFDIGDMRETEFCGTIGIVRCDRSEAPLDCQRALTAEQEALKAAILAALPAPETVTDGGFAGQVFRRAYVLSQGISAGPDCDGQSEALQAWCETREAGGAVETAILAWQAARYLDLAEPATVAGWAVPPPPTRPKARPDGLKP
;
A
#
# COMPACT_ATOMS: atom_id res chain seq x y z
N MET A 1 -46.04 65.97 -7.81
CA MET A 1 -46.61 64.61 -7.91
C MET A 1 -45.49 63.60 -7.67
N ARG A 2 -45.60 62.81 -6.59
CA ARG A 2 -44.83 61.58 -6.30
C ARG A 2 -45.75 60.39 -6.66
N PRO A 3 -45.25 59.19 -7.04
CA PRO A 3 -44.63 58.22 -6.11
C PRO A 3 -43.32 57.58 -6.65
N ILE A 4 -42.30 57.22 -5.85
CA ILE A 4 -42.15 56.05 -4.94
C ILE A 4 -42.41 54.74 -5.71
N ALA A 5 -41.43 53.83 -5.87
CA ALA A 5 -41.26 52.68 -4.98
C ALA A 5 -40.12 51.75 -5.50
N LEU A 6 -39.20 51.32 -4.62
CA LEU A 6 -38.96 49.91 -4.19
C LEU A 6 -38.14 49.06 -5.21
N LEU A 7 -37.21 48.18 -4.85
CA LEU A 7 -36.87 47.56 -3.57
C LEU A 7 -35.48 46.93 -3.72
N ALA A 8 -34.61 47.19 -2.76
CA ALA A 8 -33.43 46.40 -2.51
C ALA A 8 -33.87 45.03 -1.93
N ALA A 9 -33.52 43.94 -2.61
CA ALA A 9 -33.65 42.59 -2.07
C ALA A 9 -32.34 41.84 -2.33
N LEU A 10 -31.27 42.26 -1.63
CA LEU A 10 -30.15 41.36 -1.36
C LEU A 10 -30.67 40.33 -0.36
N ALA A 11 -31.16 39.22 -0.88
CA ALA A 11 -31.46 38.04 -0.09
C ALA A 11 -30.16 37.54 0.54
N ALA A 12 -30.05 37.69 1.86
CA ALA A 12 -29.12 36.95 2.69
C ALA A 12 -29.46 35.46 2.55
N LEU A 13 -28.74 34.77 1.67
CA LEU A 13 -28.71 33.32 1.66
C LEU A 13 -28.02 32.88 2.96
N PRO A 14 -28.69 32.11 3.84
CA PRO A 14 -27.99 31.46 4.92
C PRO A 14 -27.04 30.45 4.28
N VAL A 15 -25.75 30.77 4.33
CA VAL A 15 -24.69 29.78 4.13
C VAL A 15 -24.88 28.76 5.24
N LEU A 16 -25.63 27.70 4.95
CA LEU A 16 -25.56 26.47 5.72
C LEU A 16 -24.11 26.00 5.54
N ALA A 17 -23.30 26.28 6.56
CA ALA A 17 -21.99 25.66 6.72
C ALA A 17 -22.24 24.15 6.73
N GLN A 18 -22.11 23.51 5.57
CA GLN A 18 -21.98 22.08 5.48
C GLN A 18 -20.70 21.78 6.23
N THR A 19 -20.83 21.22 7.44
CA THR A 19 -19.71 20.60 8.12
C THR A 19 -19.30 19.47 7.19
N GLU A 20 -18.27 19.69 6.36
CA GLU A 20 -17.70 18.61 5.57
C GLU A 20 -17.35 17.51 6.57
N PRO A 21 -17.82 16.27 6.35
CA PRO A 21 -17.45 15.17 7.22
C PRO A 21 -15.93 15.14 7.27
N GLU A 22 -15.36 15.13 8.49
CA GLU A 22 -13.92 15.06 8.62
C GLU A 22 -13.41 13.88 7.78
N PRO A 23 -12.39 14.10 6.93
CA PRO A 23 -11.88 13.04 6.10
C PRO A 23 -11.46 11.88 7.00
N GLU A 24 -11.90 10.66 6.64
CA GLU A 24 -11.48 9.46 7.36
C GLU A 24 -9.96 9.46 7.51
N PRO A 25 -9.42 9.13 8.70
CA PRO A 25 -7.98 9.15 8.91
C PRO A 25 -7.30 8.20 7.94
N LEU A 26 -6.17 8.64 7.35
CA LEU A 26 -5.39 7.81 6.46
C LEU A 26 -4.97 6.52 7.19
N PRO A 27 -5.06 5.33 6.57
CA PRO A 27 -4.63 4.10 7.20
C PRO A 27 -3.13 4.16 7.51
N ASP A 28 -2.71 3.47 8.56
CA ASP A 28 -1.28 3.19 8.77
C ASP A 28 -0.75 2.17 7.76
N PHE A 29 0.57 2.08 7.66
CA PHE A 29 1.26 1.23 6.70
C PHE A 29 0.88 -0.25 6.87
N ALA A 30 0.99 -0.81 8.08
CA ALA A 30 0.63 -2.19 8.36
C ALA A 30 -0.82 -2.53 7.99
N SER A 31 -1.77 -1.67 8.36
CA SER A 31 -3.20 -1.88 8.06
C SER A 31 -3.48 -1.81 6.55
N CYS A 32 -2.81 -0.90 5.83
CA CYS A 32 -2.88 -0.83 4.37
C CYS A 32 -2.32 -2.11 3.75
N MET A 33 -1.12 -2.55 4.17
CA MET A 33 -0.47 -3.76 3.67
C MET A 33 -1.29 -5.01 3.90
N ALA A 34 -1.94 -5.15 5.07
CA ALA A 34 -2.81 -6.28 5.37
C ALA A 34 -3.96 -6.45 4.35
N VAL A 35 -4.53 -5.33 3.87
CA VAL A 35 -5.58 -5.34 2.84
C VAL A 35 -5.02 -5.77 1.49
N VAL A 36 -3.88 -5.24 1.08
CA VAL A 36 -3.21 -5.58 -0.20
C VAL A 36 -2.85 -7.06 -0.25
N VAL A 37 -2.22 -7.57 0.82
CA VAL A 37 -1.84 -8.98 0.94
C VAL A 37 -3.05 -9.91 0.89
N ALA A 38 -4.13 -9.56 1.58
CA ALA A 38 -5.35 -10.35 1.55
C ALA A 38 -6.03 -10.36 0.18
N ARG A 39 -6.01 -9.24 -0.53
CA ARG A 39 -6.51 -9.16 -1.91
C ARG A 39 -5.70 -10.08 -2.83
N TYR A 40 -4.38 -10.05 -2.73
CA TYR A 40 -3.53 -10.94 -3.50
C TYR A 40 -3.84 -12.42 -3.23
N GLU A 41 -3.97 -12.85 -1.96
CA GLU A 41 -4.31 -14.25 -1.65
C GLU A 41 -5.67 -14.64 -2.23
N GLN A 42 -6.67 -13.75 -2.14
CA GLN A 42 -7.97 -13.97 -2.76
C GLN A 42 -7.87 -14.10 -4.29
N ASP A 43 -7.06 -13.25 -4.94
CA ASP A 43 -6.85 -13.30 -6.38
C ASP A 43 -6.11 -14.58 -6.81
N LEU A 44 -5.15 -15.05 -6.02
CA LEU A 44 -4.45 -16.31 -6.23
C LEU A 44 -5.37 -17.53 -6.07
N GLU A 45 -6.25 -17.53 -5.06
CA GLU A 45 -7.29 -18.55 -4.90
C GLU A 45 -8.20 -18.60 -6.13
N ASN A 46 -8.72 -17.44 -6.56
CA ASN A 46 -9.56 -17.33 -7.76
C ASN A 46 -8.84 -17.77 -9.03
N LEU A 47 -7.52 -17.54 -9.13
CA LEU A 47 -6.71 -17.97 -10.27
C LEU A 47 -6.60 -19.50 -10.32
N ARG A 48 -6.38 -20.15 -9.17
CA ARG A 48 -6.27 -21.61 -9.07
C ARG A 48 -7.56 -22.36 -9.40
N GLU A 49 -8.71 -21.70 -9.30
CA GLU A 49 -9.99 -22.27 -9.74
C GLU A 49 -10.16 -22.29 -11.26
N ARG A 50 -9.31 -21.60 -12.02
CA ARG A 50 -9.36 -21.55 -13.49
C ARG A 50 -8.63 -22.73 -14.14
N PRO A 51 -8.95 -23.07 -15.41
CA PRO A 51 -8.18 -24.05 -16.17
C PRO A 51 -6.68 -23.69 -16.21
N GLU A 52 -5.78 -24.67 -16.11
CA GLU A 52 -4.32 -24.43 -16.10
C GLU A 52 -3.83 -23.61 -17.30
N THR A 53 -4.44 -23.78 -18.47
CA THR A 53 -4.10 -23.01 -19.69
C THR A 53 -4.42 -21.50 -19.59
N GLU A 54 -5.20 -21.10 -18.59
CA GLU A 54 -5.61 -19.73 -18.30
C GLU A 54 -4.92 -19.18 -17.04
N GLN A 55 -4.08 -19.97 -16.37
CA GLN A 55 -3.29 -19.55 -15.22
C GLN A 55 -1.99 -18.91 -15.72
N ASP A 56 -1.97 -17.58 -15.76
CA ASP A 56 -0.75 -16.81 -16.02
C ASP A 56 -0.39 -15.95 -14.82
N PHE A 57 0.91 -15.73 -14.62
CA PHE A 57 1.44 -14.86 -13.57
C PHE A 57 1.35 -13.39 -14.01
N ASP A 58 0.12 -12.88 -14.12
CA ASP A 58 -0.21 -11.45 -14.31
C ASP A 58 -0.78 -10.82 -13.02
N ILE A 59 -0.66 -11.54 -11.89
CA ILE A 59 -1.14 -11.13 -10.56
C ILE A 59 -0.11 -10.33 -9.75
N GLY A 60 1.05 -10.03 -10.33
CA GLY A 60 2.18 -9.35 -9.70
C GLY A 60 2.08 -7.82 -9.68
N ASP A 61 0.88 -7.25 -9.58
CA ASP A 61 0.70 -5.79 -9.56
C ASP A 61 1.16 -5.19 -8.22
N MET A 62 2.15 -4.32 -8.30
CA MET A 62 2.79 -3.74 -7.12
C MET A 62 2.28 -2.34 -6.76
N ARG A 63 1.39 -1.74 -7.58
CA ARG A 63 0.90 -0.37 -7.39
C ARG A 63 0.23 -0.15 -6.04
N GLU A 64 -0.48 -1.15 -5.51
CA GLU A 64 -1.11 -1.05 -4.20
C GLU A 64 -0.09 -1.08 -3.04
N THR A 65 1.02 -1.80 -3.21
CA THR A 65 2.11 -1.80 -2.22
C THR A 65 2.85 -0.46 -2.22
N GLU A 66 3.17 0.08 -3.40
CA GLU A 66 3.75 1.42 -3.55
C GLU A 66 2.83 2.47 -2.90
N PHE A 67 1.51 2.34 -3.11
CA PHE A 67 0.51 3.20 -2.51
C PHE A 67 0.54 3.17 -0.97
N CYS A 68 0.66 1.98 -0.36
CA CYS A 68 0.75 1.87 1.09
C CYS A 68 2.00 2.55 1.65
N GLY A 69 3.16 2.39 1.00
CA GLY A 69 4.38 3.10 1.38
C GLY A 69 4.22 4.62 1.26
N THR A 70 3.63 5.09 0.17
CA THR A 70 3.38 6.51 -0.08
C THR A 70 2.40 7.11 0.93
N ILE A 71 1.31 6.42 1.27
CA ILE A 71 0.37 6.89 2.30
C ILE A 71 1.05 6.96 3.67
N GLY A 72 1.93 6.01 4.00
CA GLY A 72 2.72 6.06 5.24
C GLY A 72 3.53 7.35 5.34
N ILE A 73 4.24 7.72 4.27
CA ILE A 73 5.01 8.97 4.20
C ILE A 73 4.09 10.19 4.36
N VAL A 74 2.99 10.25 3.61
CA VAL A 74 2.02 11.37 3.70
C VAL A 74 1.42 11.49 5.11
N ARG A 75 1.20 10.36 5.79
CA ARG A 75 0.74 10.35 7.18
C ARG A 75 1.81 10.92 8.12
N CYS A 76 3.08 10.59 7.92
CA CYS A 76 4.18 11.17 8.68
C CYS A 76 4.35 12.66 8.43
N ASP A 77 4.24 13.12 7.19
CA ASP A 77 4.33 14.54 6.84
C ASP A 77 3.24 15.39 7.51
N ARG A 78 2.10 14.77 7.84
CA ARG A 78 0.97 15.40 8.56
C ARG A 78 1.05 15.27 10.09
N SER A 79 2.06 14.56 10.61
CA SER A 79 2.21 14.34 12.05
C SER A 79 2.87 15.53 12.75
N GLU A 80 2.82 15.54 14.08
CA GLU A 80 3.51 16.56 14.89
C GLU A 80 5.05 16.40 14.88
N ALA A 81 5.56 15.23 14.48
CA ALA A 81 6.99 14.91 14.43
C ALA A 81 7.36 14.15 13.13
N PRO A 82 7.39 14.81 11.96
CA PRO A 82 7.55 14.14 10.68
C PRO A 82 8.82 13.29 10.54
N LEU A 83 9.97 13.80 11.02
CA LEU A 83 11.25 13.09 10.91
C LEU A 83 11.28 11.80 11.74
N ASP A 84 10.81 11.88 12.99
CA ASP A 84 10.78 10.71 13.87
C ASP A 84 9.75 9.69 13.38
N CYS A 85 8.61 10.16 12.84
CA CYS A 85 7.64 9.28 12.19
C CYS A 85 8.22 8.58 10.97
N GLN A 86 8.90 9.29 10.07
CA GLN A 86 9.50 8.70 8.87
C GLN A 86 10.59 7.69 9.23
N ARG A 87 11.44 7.98 10.22
CA ARG A 87 12.43 7.00 10.74
C ARG A 87 11.78 5.74 11.29
N ALA A 88 10.69 5.89 12.04
CA ALA A 88 9.92 4.75 12.55
C ALA A 88 9.28 3.93 11.41
N LEU A 89 8.76 4.61 10.39
CA LEU A 89 8.19 3.97 9.20
C LEU A 89 9.25 3.22 8.39
N THR A 90 10.44 3.79 8.19
CA THR A 90 11.59 3.10 7.58
C THR A 90 11.90 1.81 8.33
N ALA A 91 12.01 1.87 9.66
CA ALA A 91 12.28 0.69 10.47
C ALA A 91 11.15 -0.36 10.39
N GLU A 92 9.88 0.06 10.33
CA GLU A 92 8.74 -0.82 10.13
C GLU A 92 8.80 -1.53 8.77
N GLN A 93 9.13 -0.80 7.70
CA GLN A 93 9.29 -1.33 6.35
C GLN A 93 10.47 -2.30 6.26
N GLU A 94 11.62 -1.97 6.84
CA GLU A 94 12.78 -2.87 6.88
C GLU A 94 12.49 -4.16 7.67
N ALA A 95 11.77 -4.05 8.79
CA ALA A 95 11.35 -5.21 9.58
C ALA A 95 10.39 -6.10 8.78
N LEU A 96 9.41 -5.51 8.08
CA LEU A 96 8.50 -6.26 7.23
C LEU A 96 9.24 -6.96 6.09
N LYS A 97 10.14 -6.26 5.39
CA LYS A 97 11.01 -6.82 4.36
C LYS A 97 11.77 -8.04 4.88
N ALA A 98 12.42 -7.90 6.03
CA ALA A 98 13.18 -8.99 6.65
C ALA A 98 12.28 -10.18 6.99
N ALA A 99 11.09 -9.94 7.54
CA ALA A 99 10.13 -10.98 7.87
C ALA A 99 9.63 -11.73 6.62
N ILE A 100 9.36 -11.02 5.53
CA ILE A 100 8.99 -11.62 4.25
C ILE A 100 10.12 -12.52 3.75
N LEU A 101 11.35 -12.01 3.64
CA LEU A 101 12.48 -12.78 3.12
C LEU A 101 12.80 -14.01 3.97
N ALA A 102 12.65 -13.91 5.30
CA ALA A 102 12.82 -15.05 6.21
C ALA A 102 11.79 -16.18 6.00
N ALA A 103 10.63 -15.85 5.44
CA ALA A 103 9.57 -16.81 5.14
C ALA A 103 9.70 -17.45 3.73
N LEU A 104 10.68 -17.04 2.93
CA LEU A 104 10.89 -17.52 1.57
C LEU A 104 12.00 -18.57 1.49
N PRO A 105 11.93 -19.51 0.53
CA PRO A 105 13.04 -20.41 0.26
C PRO A 105 14.26 -19.62 -0.23
N ALA A 106 15.45 -20.19 -0.06
CA ALA A 106 16.66 -19.59 -0.61
C ALA A 106 16.59 -19.59 -2.15
N PRO A 107 16.96 -18.48 -2.83
CA PRO A 107 16.74 -18.31 -4.26
C PRO A 107 17.40 -19.37 -5.14
N GLU A 108 18.53 -19.92 -4.71
CA GLU A 108 19.27 -20.99 -5.37
C GLU A 108 18.57 -22.37 -5.29
N THR A 109 17.62 -22.54 -4.38
CA THR A 109 16.87 -23.80 -4.22
C THR A 109 15.65 -23.90 -5.14
N VAL A 110 15.23 -22.78 -5.73
CA VAL A 110 14.07 -22.74 -6.63
C VAL A 110 14.49 -23.07 -8.05
N THR A 111 14.13 -24.27 -8.49
CA THR A 111 14.52 -24.84 -9.80
C THR A 111 13.59 -24.47 -10.95
N ASP A 112 12.47 -23.79 -10.68
CA ASP A 112 11.56 -23.36 -11.74
C ASP A 112 12.26 -22.40 -12.72
N GLY A 113 12.34 -22.83 -13.98
CA GLY A 113 12.93 -22.05 -15.07
C GLY A 113 11.94 -21.12 -15.78
N GLY A 114 10.65 -21.22 -15.43
CA GLY A 114 9.57 -20.42 -15.99
C GLY A 114 9.67 -18.95 -15.60
N PHE A 115 8.69 -18.18 -16.06
CA PHE A 115 8.64 -16.74 -15.80
C PHE A 115 8.57 -16.44 -14.30
N ALA A 116 7.66 -17.10 -13.56
CA ALA A 116 7.51 -16.91 -12.12
C ALA A 116 8.78 -17.26 -11.34
N GLY A 117 9.48 -18.37 -11.65
CA GLY A 117 10.75 -18.70 -11.02
C GLY A 117 11.85 -17.66 -11.27
N GLN A 118 11.88 -17.06 -12.47
CA GLN A 118 12.79 -15.96 -12.78
C GLN A 118 12.45 -14.67 -12.04
N VAL A 119 11.15 -14.33 -11.95
CA VAL A 119 10.67 -13.18 -11.17
C VAL A 119 11.07 -13.33 -9.70
N PHE A 120 10.77 -14.49 -9.11
CA PHE A 120 11.12 -14.81 -7.72
C PHE A 120 12.60 -14.54 -7.43
N ARG A 121 13.51 -15.17 -8.19
CA ARG A 121 14.96 -15.04 -7.94
C ARG A 121 15.46 -13.60 -8.09
N ARG A 122 14.98 -12.88 -9.11
CA ARG A 122 15.40 -11.48 -9.34
C ARG A 122 14.86 -10.56 -8.25
N ALA A 123 13.57 -10.67 -7.92
CA ALA A 123 12.94 -9.87 -6.88
C ALA A 123 13.60 -10.13 -5.51
N TYR A 124 13.86 -11.40 -5.16
CA TYR A 124 14.55 -11.75 -3.92
C TYR A 124 15.92 -11.05 -3.80
N VAL A 125 16.73 -11.07 -4.87
CA VAL A 125 18.05 -10.40 -4.86
C VAL A 125 17.90 -8.88 -4.81
N LEU A 126 17.00 -8.30 -5.61
CA LEU A 126 16.79 -6.86 -5.67
C LEU A 126 16.28 -6.28 -4.35
N SER A 127 15.43 -7.01 -3.63
CA SER A 127 14.91 -6.59 -2.32
C SER A 127 16.00 -6.44 -1.24
N GLN A 128 17.17 -7.04 -1.42
CA GLN A 128 18.30 -6.90 -0.49
C GLN A 128 19.12 -5.62 -0.73
N GLY A 129 18.86 -4.91 -1.83
CA GLY A 129 19.51 -3.64 -2.13
C GLY A 129 19.17 -2.55 -1.11
N ILE A 130 20.08 -1.59 -0.97
CA ILE A 130 19.96 -0.45 -0.04
C ILE A 130 20.38 0.89 -0.70
N SER A 131 19.82 1.24 -1.87
CA SER A 131 20.20 2.48 -2.57
C SER A 131 19.01 3.33 -2.98
N ALA A 132 18.86 4.49 -2.33
CA ALA A 132 17.98 5.59 -2.76
C ALA A 132 18.49 6.32 -4.02
N GLY A 133 19.64 5.91 -4.58
CA GLY A 133 20.27 6.56 -5.72
C GLY A 133 20.99 7.87 -5.36
N PRO A 134 21.74 8.45 -6.32
CA PRO A 134 22.55 9.65 -6.08
C PRO A 134 21.72 10.92 -5.86
N ASP A 135 20.43 10.91 -6.20
CA ASP A 135 19.56 12.08 -6.12
C ASP A 135 19.32 12.55 -4.66
N CYS A 136 19.56 11.67 -3.69
CA CYS A 136 19.42 11.93 -2.26
C CYS A 136 20.73 12.39 -1.59
N ASP A 137 21.87 12.39 -2.32
CA ASP A 137 23.16 12.78 -1.77
C ASP A 137 23.22 14.28 -1.48
N GLY A 138 23.64 14.64 -0.26
CA GLY A 138 23.84 16.04 0.16
C GLY A 138 22.54 16.84 0.34
N GLN A 139 21.39 16.18 0.37
CA GLN A 139 20.09 16.82 0.58
C GLN A 139 19.87 17.24 2.04
N SER A 140 18.81 18.02 2.26
CA SER A 140 18.35 18.36 3.63
C SER A 140 17.95 17.12 4.42
N GLU A 141 18.03 17.17 5.75
CA GLU A 141 17.64 16.05 6.63
C GLU A 141 16.21 15.55 6.35
N ALA A 142 15.27 16.46 6.08
CA ALA A 142 13.89 16.08 5.76
C ALA A 142 13.77 15.32 4.43
N LEU A 143 14.49 15.75 3.40
CA LEU A 143 14.50 15.06 2.11
C LEU A 143 15.26 13.73 2.19
N GLN A 144 16.32 13.67 2.99
CA GLN A 144 17.07 12.45 3.24
C GLN A 144 16.21 11.39 3.95
N ALA A 145 15.48 11.78 5.02
CA ALA A 145 14.54 10.89 5.69
C ALA A 145 13.45 10.39 4.73
N TRP A 146 12.93 11.27 3.86
CA TRP A 146 11.94 10.90 2.86
C TRP A 146 12.50 9.90 1.85
N CYS A 147 13.73 10.12 1.38
CA CYS A 147 14.43 9.21 0.48
C CYS A 147 14.63 7.83 1.10
N GLU A 148 15.15 7.76 2.33
CA GLU A 148 15.37 6.51 3.07
C GLU A 148 14.05 5.75 3.25
N THR A 149 12.98 6.46 3.61
CA THR A 149 11.65 5.86 3.77
C THR A 149 11.10 5.35 2.44
N ARG A 150 11.25 6.10 1.34
CA ARG A 150 10.81 5.68 0.02
C ARG A 150 11.59 4.45 -0.46
N GLU A 151 12.89 4.42 -0.20
CA GLU A 151 13.76 3.30 -0.54
C GLU A 151 13.35 2.03 0.22
N ALA A 152 13.14 2.13 1.53
CA ALA A 152 12.66 1.02 2.33
C ALA A 152 11.30 0.50 1.84
N GLY A 153 10.39 1.40 1.44
CA GLY A 153 9.13 1.06 0.78
C GLY A 153 9.31 0.28 -0.53
N GLY A 154 10.22 0.71 -1.41
CA GLY A 154 10.53 0.01 -2.66
C GLY A 154 11.20 -1.37 -2.44
N ALA A 155 11.98 -1.51 -1.37
CA ALA A 155 12.55 -2.79 -0.98
C ALA A 155 11.46 -3.77 -0.47
N VAL A 156 10.48 -3.29 0.29
CA VAL A 156 9.29 -4.08 0.68
C VAL A 156 8.49 -4.49 -0.55
N GLU A 157 8.22 -3.55 -1.46
CA GLU A 157 7.53 -3.82 -2.73
C GLU A 157 8.19 -4.98 -3.46
N THR A 158 9.51 -4.91 -3.63
CA THR A 158 10.26 -5.97 -4.30
C THR A 158 10.23 -7.30 -3.52
N ALA A 159 10.29 -7.27 -2.19
CA ALA A 159 10.17 -8.47 -1.36
C ALA A 159 8.79 -9.13 -1.49
N ILE A 160 7.72 -8.33 -1.59
CA ILE A 160 6.36 -8.83 -1.80
C ILE A 160 6.22 -9.46 -3.18
N LEU A 161 6.79 -8.87 -4.23
CA LEU A 161 6.81 -9.49 -5.56
C LEU A 161 7.49 -10.87 -5.52
N ALA A 162 8.61 -10.99 -4.78
CA ALA A 162 9.26 -12.29 -4.57
C ALA A 162 8.31 -13.27 -3.85
N TRP A 163 7.65 -12.82 -2.77
CA TRP A 163 6.69 -13.65 -2.07
C TRP A 163 5.51 -14.07 -2.96
N GLN A 164 4.91 -13.17 -3.73
CA GLN A 164 3.83 -13.48 -4.66
C GLN A 164 4.26 -14.54 -5.70
N ALA A 165 5.46 -14.41 -6.26
CA ALA A 165 6.00 -15.42 -7.17
C ALA A 165 6.20 -16.78 -6.48
N ALA A 166 6.69 -16.79 -5.23
CA ALA A 166 6.83 -18.02 -4.44
C ALA A 166 5.47 -18.64 -4.07
N ARG A 167 4.47 -17.82 -3.73
CA ARG A 167 3.10 -18.26 -3.46
C ARG A 167 2.45 -18.89 -4.69
N TYR A 168 2.62 -18.28 -5.85
CA TYR A 168 2.15 -18.81 -7.12
C TYR A 168 2.74 -20.18 -7.45
N LEU A 169 4.02 -20.39 -7.11
CA LEU A 169 4.74 -21.66 -7.31
C LEU A 169 4.52 -22.69 -6.19
N ASP A 170 3.64 -22.41 -5.21
CA ASP A 170 3.43 -23.25 -4.02
C ASP A 170 4.71 -23.49 -3.18
N LEU A 171 5.62 -22.51 -3.16
CA LEU A 171 6.91 -22.57 -2.45
C LEU A 171 6.93 -21.78 -1.14
N ALA A 172 5.88 -21.01 -0.86
CA ALA A 172 5.76 -20.22 0.36
C ALA A 172 4.38 -20.40 0.98
N GLU A 173 4.30 -20.30 2.30
CA GLU A 173 3.04 -20.27 3.05
C GLU A 173 2.30 -18.94 2.84
N PRO A 174 0.97 -18.92 2.99
CA PRO A 174 0.22 -17.67 3.04
C PRO A 174 0.78 -16.70 4.08
N ALA A 175 0.74 -15.40 3.82
CA ALA A 175 1.39 -14.38 4.64
C ALA A 175 0.99 -14.40 6.13
N THR A 176 -0.28 -14.71 6.39
CA THR A 176 -0.84 -14.82 7.75
C THR A 176 -0.39 -16.10 8.46
N VAL A 177 -0.16 -17.19 7.72
CA VAL A 177 0.39 -18.45 8.24
C VAL A 177 1.89 -18.31 8.51
N ALA A 178 2.61 -17.65 7.60
CA ALA A 178 4.01 -17.30 7.76
C ALA A 178 4.26 -16.27 8.89
N GLY A 179 3.21 -15.59 9.36
CA GLY A 179 3.24 -14.75 10.55
C GLY A 179 3.76 -13.33 10.33
N TRP A 180 3.99 -12.91 9.09
CA TRP A 180 4.45 -11.55 8.79
C TRP A 180 3.33 -10.59 8.38
N ALA A 181 2.13 -11.08 8.06
CA ALA A 181 0.93 -10.27 7.88
C ALA A 181 -0.15 -10.62 8.91
N VAL A 182 -0.95 -9.62 9.26
CA VAL A 182 -2.19 -9.82 10.04
C VAL A 182 -3.39 -9.94 9.10
N PRO A 183 -4.44 -10.70 9.47
CA PRO A 183 -5.69 -10.70 8.71
C PRO A 183 -6.25 -9.27 8.59
N PRO A 184 -6.73 -8.86 7.41
CA PRO A 184 -7.28 -7.53 7.24
C PRO A 184 -8.52 -7.34 8.14
N PRO A 185 -8.81 -6.11 8.58
CA PRO A 185 -10.07 -5.83 9.26
C PRO A 185 -11.25 -6.18 8.33
N PRO A 186 -12.37 -6.69 8.87
CA PRO A 186 -13.51 -7.06 8.04
C PRO A 186 -14.07 -5.84 7.30
N THR A 187 -14.29 -5.99 6.00
CA THR A 187 -14.89 -4.95 5.16
C THR A 187 -16.31 -4.69 5.63
N ARG A 188 -16.55 -3.56 6.30
CA ARG A 188 -17.92 -3.15 6.63
C ARG A 188 -18.57 -2.56 5.38
N PRO A 189 -19.79 -3.01 5.00
CA PRO A 189 -20.56 -2.32 3.97
C PRO A 189 -20.72 -0.85 4.34
N LYS A 190 -20.35 0.07 3.44
CA LYS A 190 -20.66 1.48 3.62
C LYS A 190 -22.18 1.63 3.60
N ALA A 191 -22.73 2.30 4.61
CA ALA A 191 -24.15 2.65 4.62
C ALA A 191 -24.45 3.43 3.34
N ARG A 192 -25.47 3.01 2.60
CA ARG A 192 -25.92 3.73 1.41
C ARG A 192 -26.29 5.16 1.84
N PRO A 193 -25.92 6.21 1.07
CA PRO A 193 -26.37 7.56 1.35
C PRO A 193 -27.89 7.61 1.46
N ASP A 194 -28.39 8.29 2.50
CA ASP A 194 -29.82 8.45 2.71
C ASP A 194 -30.49 9.05 1.46
N GLY A 195 -31.54 8.40 0.95
CA GLY A 195 -32.33 8.89 -0.18
C GLY A 195 -32.19 8.12 -1.50
N LEU A 196 -31.24 7.19 -1.63
CA LEU A 196 -31.17 6.29 -2.78
C LEU A 196 -32.06 5.05 -2.53
N LYS A 197 -33.35 5.15 -2.89
CA LYS A 197 -34.22 3.96 -2.96
C LYS A 197 -33.68 2.97 -4.02
N PRO A 198 -33.88 1.66 -3.83
CA PRO A 198 -33.54 0.67 -4.85
C PRO A 198 -34.26 0.95 -6.18
#